data_AF-A0A7T7HM16-F1
#
_entry.id   AF-A0A7T7HM16-F1
#
_cell.length_a   1.000
_cell.length_b   1.000
_cell.length_c   1.000
_cell.angle_alpha   90.00
_cell.angle_beta   90.00
_cell.angle_gamma   90.00
#
_symmetry.space_group_name_H-M   'P 1'
#
loop_
_entity.id
_entity.type
_entity.pdbx_description
1 polymer ?
#
loop_
_entity_poly.entity_id
_entity_poly.type
_entity_poly.pdbx_seq_one_letter_code
_entity_poly.pdbx_strand_id
1 'polypeptide(L)'
;MRGLFYATAISLLTLTTVAAQDDLPEKPDVSLCMEYPADSAISKKCLARAMATDGQIADYIGDWYIQIDTSPMDDTKTVAMLVSSNEEIPGRFGQSDTASMLIRCLENTTSIHISLNGNFLSDIQGYGNVEYRLDKETARSQNMHVSSDNSALGLWSGNRSIPFIRRMFDNDQMLVRITPYNGNPIMVTFPIKGLEKAIQPLREACHW
;
A
#
# COMPACT_ATOMS: atom_id res chain seq x y z
N MET A 1 -42.53 56.96 -39.25
CA MET A 1 -41.86 55.81 -39.89
C MET A 1 -40.98 55.15 -38.84
N ARG A 2 -41.12 53.83 -38.67
CA ARG A 2 -40.50 53.02 -37.62
C ARG A 2 -38.99 52.87 -37.86
N GLY A 3 -38.19 52.94 -36.80
CA GLY A 3 -36.79 52.50 -36.77
C GLY A 3 -36.54 51.71 -35.49
N LEU A 4 -36.57 50.38 -35.60
CA LEU A 4 -36.23 49.45 -34.53
C LEU A 4 -34.72 49.48 -34.30
N PHE A 5 -34.30 49.80 -33.07
CA PHE A 5 -32.94 49.52 -32.58
C PHE A 5 -32.95 48.14 -31.91
N TYR A 6 -32.32 47.15 -32.54
CA TYR A 6 -32.04 45.85 -31.94
C TYR A 6 -30.75 45.95 -31.10
N ALA A 7 -30.88 45.90 -29.79
CA ALA A 7 -29.76 45.65 -28.88
C ALA A 7 -29.50 44.14 -28.83
N THR A 8 -28.41 43.68 -29.45
CA THR A 8 -27.96 42.29 -29.33
C THR A 8 -27.29 42.08 -27.98
N ALA A 9 -27.97 41.39 -27.07
CA ALA A 9 -27.39 40.87 -25.83
C ALA A 9 -26.51 39.66 -26.17
N ILE A 10 -25.20 39.82 -26.08
CA ILE A 10 -24.24 38.70 -26.18
C ILE A 10 -24.19 38.03 -24.80
N SER A 11 -24.84 36.89 -24.69
CA SER A 11 -24.75 36.03 -23.51
C SER A 11 -23.43 35.27 -23.55
N LEU A 12 -22.47 35.64 -22.68
CA LEU A 12 -21.27 34.84 -22.44
C LEU A 12 -21.65 33.61 -21.61
N LEU A 13 -21.65 32.44 -22.23
CA LEU A 13 -21.65 31.15 -21.55
C LEU A 13 -20.27 30.93 -20.93
N THR A 14 -20.18 31.02 -19.60
CA THR A 14 -19.01 30.56 -18.85
C THR A 14 -18.98 29.03 -18.86
N LEU A 15 -18.03 28.45 -19.58
CA LEU A 15 -17.70 27.03 -19.43
C LEU A 15 -17.12 26.82 -18.02
N THR A 16 -17.90 26.20 -17.14
CA THR A 16 -17.37 25.59 -15.93
C THR A 16 -16.63 24.33 -16.35
N THR A 17 -15.30 24.37 -16.35
CA THR A 17 -14.47 23.17 -16.37
C THR A 17 -14.66 22.46 -15.03
N VAL A 18 -15.49 21.42 -15.00
CA VAL A 18 -15.47 20.43 -13.92
C VAL A 18 -14.15 19.70 -14.07
N ALA A 19 -13.27 19.84 -13.07
CA ALA A 19 -12.09 18.99 -12.96
C ALA A 19 -12.56 17.54 -12.85
N ALA A 20 -11.97 16.65 -13.67
CA ALA A 20 -12.21 15.22 -13.60
C ALA A 20 -11.79 14.70 -12.22
N GLN A 21 -12.77 14.55 -11.34
CA GLN A 21 -12.67 13.69 -10.18
C GLN A 21 -12.62 12.25 -10.71
N ASP A 22 -11.74 11.41 -10.17
CA ASP A 22 -11.64 9.97 -10.45
C ASP A 22 -12.95 9.24 -10.05
N ASP A 23 -14.05 9.46 -10.76
CA ASP A 23 -15.37 8.90 -10.45
C ASP A 23 -15.50 7.47 -11.02
N LEU A 24 -14.67 6.55 -10.53
CA LEU A 24 -14.94 5.13 -10.73
C LEU A 24 -16.17 4.74 -9.88
N PRO A 25 -17.15 4.02 -10.45
CA PRO A 25 -18.35 3.61 -9.71
C PRO A 25 -17.99 2.71 -8.53
N GLU A 26 -18.87 2.66 -7.52
CA GLU A 26 -18.60 1.97 -6.26
C GLU A 26 -18.38 0.46 -6.43
N LYS A 27 -19.09 -0.14 -7.39
CA LYS A 27 -18.96 -1.53 -7.83
C LYS A 27 -19.00 -1.57 -9.37
N PRO A 28 -17.87 -1.30 -10.04
CA PRO A 28 -17.80 -1.33 -11.50
C PRO A 28 -18.06 -2.74 -12.01
N ASP A 29 -18.75 -2.87 -13.15
CA ASP A 29 -18.69 -4.11 -13.92
C ASP A 29 -17.28 -4.25 -14.50
N VAL A 30 -16.72 -5.48 -14.51
CA VAL A 30 -15.39 -5.75 -15.06
C VAL A 30 -15.28 -5.30 -16.53
N SER A 31 -16.38 -5.34 -17.28
CA SER A 31 -16.47 -4.83 -18.65
C SER A 31 -16.17 -3.33 -18.76
N LEU A 32 -16.58 -2.53 -17.78
CA LEU A 32 -16.28 -1.10 -17.71
C LEU A 32 -14.77 -0.86 -17.55
N CYS A 33 -14.07 -1.75 -16.85
CA CYS A 33 -12.64 -1.61 -16.62
C CYS A 33 -11.79 -1.89 -17.87
N MET A 34 -12.34 -2.62 -18.86
CA MET A 34 -11.68 -2.90 -20.13
C MET A 34 -11.69 -1.71 -21.09
N GLU A 35 -12.44 -0.64 -20.78
CA GLU A 35 -12.44 0.61 -21.55
C GLU A 35 -11.14 1.40 -21.35
N TYR A 36 -10.42 1.14 -20.25
CA TYR A 36 -9.15 1.80 -19.92
C TYR A 36 -7.93 0.99 -20.41
N PRO A 37 -6.79 1.66 -20.72
CA PRO A 37 -5.57 0.95 -21.08
C PRO A 37 -5.13 -0.01 -19.97
N ALA A 38 -4.83 -1.27 -20.32
CA ALA A 38 -4.53 -2.33 -19.35
C ALA A 38 -3.41 -1.99 -18.36
N ASP A 39 -2.40 -1.22 -18.80
CA ASP A 39 -1.26 -0.84 -17.95
C ASP A 39 -1.47 0.45 -17.14
N SER A 40 -2.62 1.10 -17.29
CA SER A 40 -2.92 2.36 -16.59
C SER A 40 -3.27 2.12 -15.11
N ALA A 41 -2.92 3.09 -14.27
CA ALA A 41 -3.33 3.11 -12.86
C ALA A 41 -4.87 3.04 -12.71
N ILE A 42 -5.62 3.61 -13.66
CA ILE A 42 -7.09 3.62 -13.65
C ILE A 42 -7.64 2.21 -13.92
N SER A 43 -7.11 1.48 -14.90
CA SER A 43 -7.53 0.11 -15.20
C SER A 43 -7.25 -0.83 -14.01
N LYS A 44 -6.06 -0.71 -13.39
CA LYS A 44 -5.70 -1.48 -12.19
C LYS A 44 -6.64 -1.21 -11.01
N LYS A 45 -6.92 0.07 -10.72
CA LYS A 45 -7.85 0.48 -9.66
C LYS A 45 -9.29 0.01 -9.92
N CYS A 46 -9.77 0.13 -11.16
CA CYS A 46 -11.11 -0.32 -11.55
C CYS A 46 -11.26 -1.83 -11.36
N LEU A 47 -10.29 -2.62 -11.82
CA LEU A 47 -10.33 -4.08 -11.73
C LEU A 47 -10.33 -4.56 -10.27
N ALA A 48 -9.50 -3.94 -9.42
CA ALA A 48 -9.49 -4.24 -7.98
C ALA A 48 -10.86 -3.99 -7.32
N ARG A 49 -11.54 -2.89 -7.69
CA ARG A 49 -12.87 -2.54 -7.17
C ARG A 49 -13.99 -3.42 -7.72
N ALA A 50 -13.91 -3.81 -8.99
CA ALA A 50 -14.88 -4.70 -9.64
C ALA A 50 -14.82 -6.14 -9.09
N MET A 51 -13.66 -6.57 -8.63
CA MET A 51 -13.42 -7.91 -8.06
C MET A 51 -13.60 -7.97 -6.54
N ALA A 52 -13.88 -6.84 -5.88
CA ALA A 52 -14.12 -6.80 -4.43
C ALA A 52 -15.41 -7.55 -4.07
N THR A 53 -15.31 -8.53 -3.17
CA THR A 53 -16.47 -9.21 -2.59
C THR A 53 -17.11 -8.37 -1.49
N ASP A 54 -18.42 -8.53 -1.27
CA ASP A 54 -19.16 -7.80 -0.23
C ASP A 54 -18.46 -8.00 1.13
N GLY A 55 -17.97 -6.90 1.71
CA GLY A 55 -17.21 -6.90 2.98
C GLY A 55 -15.72 -6.57 2.87
N GLN A 56 -15.14 -6.54 1.66
CA GLN A 56 -13.73 -6.17 1.45
C GLN A 56 -13.60 -4.84 0.70
N ILE A 57 -13.31 -3.77 1.43
CA ILE A 57 -12.95 -2.48 0.80
C ILE A 57 -11.47 -2.57 0.45
N ALA A 58 -11.20 -2.77 -0.84
CA ALA A 58 -9.87 -2.70 -1.44
C ALA A 58 -9.68 -1.28 -2.01
N ASP A 59 -8.80 -0.48 -1.41
CA ASP A 59 -8.53 0.91 -1.81
C ASP A 59 -7.03 1.17 -1.97
N TYR A 60 -6.67 2.21 -2.72
CA TYR A 60 -5.29 2.64 -2.94
C TYR A 60 -5.08 4.08 -2.50
N ILE A 61 -4.15 4.29 -1.56
CA ILE A 61 -3.68 5.62 -1.16
C ILE A 61 -2.19 5.73 -1.51
N GLY A 62 -1.91 6.36 -2.65
CA GLY A 62 -0.57 6.31 -3.24
C GLY A 62 -0.23 4.88 -3.68
N ASP A 63 0.95 4.40 -3.29
CA ASP A 63 1.41 3.03 -3.58
C ASP A 63 0.91 1.98 -2.57
N TRP A 64 0.22 2.42 -1.52
CA TRP A 64 -0.35 1.54 -0.51
C TRP A 64 -1.67 0.95 -0.98
N TYR A 65 -1.70 -0.38 -1.11
CA TYR A 65 -2.92 -1.16 -1.22
C TYR A 65 -3.49 -1.43 0.18
N ILE A 66 -4.76 -1.13 0.40
CA ILE A 66 -5.44 -1.25 1.68
C ILE A 66 -6.57 -2.25 1.54
N GLN A 67 -6.63 -3.22 2.44
CA GLN A 67 -7.69 -4.19 2.54
C GLN A 67 -8.28 -4.16 3.95
N ILE A 68 -9.58 -3.96 4.03
CA ILE A 68 -10.34 -4.02 5.27
C ILE A 68 -11.24 -5.26 5.20
N ASP A 69 -11.12 -6.14 6.19
CA ASP A 69 -11.94 -7.33 6.35
C ASP A 69 -12.69 -7.24 7.68
N THR A 70 -13.98 -7.57 7.68
CA THR A 70 -14.81 -7.56 8.89
C THR A 70 -15.20 -8.99 9.22
N SER A 71 -14.84 -9.43 10.42
CA SER A 71 -15.19 -10.76 10.91
C SER A 71 -16.71 -10.91 11.01
N PRO A 72 -17.31 -11.93 10.37
CA PRO A 72 -18.75 -12.19 10.47
C PRO A 72 -19.15 -12.74 11.85
N MET A 73 -18.19 -13.11 12.70
CA MET A 73 -18.46 -13.71 14.01
C MET A 73 -18.68 -12.66 15.11
N ASP A 74 -17.95 -11.55 15.06
CA ASP A 74 -17.88 -10.56 16.13
C ASP A 74 -17.71 -9.11 15.64
N ASP A 75 -17.88 -8.88 14.33
CA ASP A 75 -17.75 -7.57 13.67
C ASP A 75 -16.37 -6.90 13.87
N THR A 76 -15.35 -7.67 14.28
CA THR A 76 -13.99 -7.13 14.43
C THR A 76 -13.39 -6.81 13.07
N LYS A 77 -12.74 -5.63 12.97
CA LYS A 77 -12.08 -5.19 11.75
C LYS A 77 -10.63 -5.62 11.73
N THR A 78 -10.26 -6.39 10.71
CA THR A 78 -8.87 -6.61 10.32
C THR A 78 -8.53 -5.61 9.22
N VAL A 79 -7.46 -4.85 9.41
CA VAL A 79 -6.99 -3.89 8.40
C VAL A 79 -5.59 -4.31 8.00
N ALA A 80 -5.36 -4.56 6.73
CA ALA A 80 -4.04 -4.86 6.18
C ALA A 80 -3.70 -3.83 5.10
N MET A 81 -2.43 -3.44 5.06
CA MET A 81 -1.90 -2.54 4.06
C MET A 81 -0.63 -3.14 3.49
N LEU A 82 -0.47 -3.05 2.18
CA LEU A 82 0.62 -3.64 1.43
C LEU A 82 1.28 -2.57 0.55
N VAL A 83 2.60 -2.61 0.47
CA VAL A 83 3.37 -1.89 -0.54
C VAL A 83 4.44 -2.82 -1.12
N SER A 84 4.61 -2.75 -2.45
CA SER A 84 5.64 -3.49 -3.18
C SER A 84 6.92 -2.66 -3.28
N SER A 85 8.07 -3.32 -3.36
CA SER A 85 9.34 -2.66 -3.66
C SER A 85 9.39 -2.13 -5.10
N ASN A 86 10.24 -1.13 -5.34
CA ASN A 86 10.52 -0.61 -6.67
C ASN A 86 11.28 -1.62 -7.54
N GLU A 87 12.15 -2.40 -6.91
CA GLU A 87 12.96 -3.43 -7.58
C GLU A 87 12.25 -4.77 -7.55
N GLU A 88 12.38 -5.52 -8.65
CA GLU A 88 12.15 -6.96 -8.63
C GLU A 88 13.41 -7.67 -8.14
N ILE A 89 13.20 -8.77 -7.41
CA ILE A 89 14.25 -9.59 -6.83
C ILE A 89 14.04 -11.05 -7.24
N PRO A 90 15.13 -11.83 -7.38
CA PRO A 90 15.01 -13.25 -7.65
C PRO A 90 14.36 -13.95 -6.46
N GLY A 91 13.28 -14.66 -6.75
CA GLY A 91 12.64 -15.58 -5.82
C GLY A 91 13.37 -16.91 -5.77
N ARG A 92 12.95 -17.77 -4.83
CA ARG A 92 13.60 -19.06 -4.56
C ARG A 92 13.72 -19.98 -5.79
N PHE A 93 12.77 -19.92 -6.72
CA PHE A 93 12.71 -20.79 -7.91
C PHE A 93 13.09 -20.06 -9.20
N GLY A 94 13.73 -18.88 -9.10
CA GLY A 94 14.26 -18.12 -10.23
C GLY A 94 13.27 -17.17 -10.90
N GLN A 95 11.99 -17.16 -10.51
CA GLN A 95 11.06 -16.11 -10.92
C GLN A 95 11.47 -14.78 -10.30
N SER A 96 11.40 -13.71 -11.09
CA SER A 96 11.60 -12.33 -10.62
C SER A 96 10.26 -11.72 -10.25
N ASP A 97 10.18 -11.12 -9.08
CA ASP A 97 9.00 -10.38 -8.59
C ASP A 97 9.45 -9.45 -7.45
N THR A 98 8.60 -8.51 -7.07
CA THR A 98 8.83 -7.54 -6.01
C THR A 98 8.91 -8.16 -4.61
N ALA A 99 9.65 -7.52 -3.72
CA ALA A 99 9.47 -7.71 -2.29
C ALA A 99 8.20 -7.01 -1.83
N SER A 100 7.64 -7.44 -0.71
CA SER A 100 6.45 -6.82 -0.14
C SER A 100 6.67 -6.44 1.32
N MET A 101 6.10 -5.30 1.71
CA MET A 101 6.00 -4.88 3.10
C MET A 101 4.52 -4.77 3.46
N LEU A 102 4.14 -5.44 4.55
CA LEU A 102 2.77 -5.50 5.03
C LEU A 102 2.68 -4.92 6.44
N ILE A 103 1.75 -3.99 6.63
CA ILE A 103 1.34 -3.47 7.95
C ILE A 103 -0.08 -3.91 8.20
N ARG A 104 -0.36 -4.57 9.32
CA ARG A 104 -1.74 -4.96 9.67
C ARG A 104 -2.11 -4.68 11.11
N CYS A 105 -3.39 -4.42 11.32
CA CYS A 105 -4.08 -4.56 12.58
C CYS A 105 -4.88 -5.87 12.54
N LEU A 106 -4.55 -6.81 13.43
CA LEU A 106 -5.27 -8.06 13.61
C LEU A 106 -5.43 -8.30 15.12
N GLU A 107 -6.66 -8.59 15.57
CA GLU A 107 -6.96 -8.83 16.99
C GLU A 107 -6.38 -7.73 17.91
N ASN A 108 -6.61 -6.46 17.54
CA ASN A 108 -6.10 -5.28 18.24
C ASN A 108 -4.56 -5.21 18.37
N THR A 109 -3.83 -5.94 17.51
CA THR A 109 -2.37 -5.93 17.49
C THR A 109 -1.86 -5.44 16.14
N THR A 110 -1.09 -4.34 16.17
CA THR A 110 -0.38 -3.84 15.00
C THR A 110 0.94 -4.57 14.78
N SER A 111 1.12 -5.12 13.58
CA SER A 111 2.37 -5.74 13.13
C SER A 111 2.84 -5.17 11.80
N ILE A 112 4.15 -5.25 11.56
CA ILE A 112 4.78 -4.92 10.28
C ILE A 112 5.76 -6.03 9.92
N HIS A 113 5.74 -6.48 8.67
CA HIS A 113 6.65 -7.53 8.19
C HIS A 113 7.00 -7.35 6.72
N ILE A 114 8.13 -7.92 6.33
CA ILE A 114 8.70 -7.86 4.98
C ILE A 114 8.93 -9.27 4.48
N SER A 115 8.51 -9.52 3.24
CA SER A 115 8.71 -10.78 2.51
C SER A 115 9.52 -10.52 1.24
N LEU A 116 10.38 -11.48 0.90
CA LEU A 116 11.32 -11.35 -0.23
C LEU A 116 10.98 -12.36 -1.34
N ASN A 117 9.86 -12.20 -2.04
CA ASN A 117 9.49 -13.03 -3.20
C ASN A 117 9.67 -14.55 -2.95
N GLY A 118 9.14 -15.06 -1.83
CA GLY A 118 9.21 -16.49 -1.48
C GLY A 118 10.60 -17.02 -1.08
N ASN A 119 11.60 -16.15 -0.89
CA ASN A 119 12.86 -16.54 -0.27
C ASN A 119 12.65 -17.00 1.17
N PHE A 120 13.42 -18.00 1.61
CA PHE A 120 13.35 -18.53 2.96
C PHE A 120 14.16 -17.65 3.92
N LEU A 121 13.52 -17.17 4.98
CA LEU A 121 14.09 -16.25 5.95
C LEU A 121 14.35 -16.94 7.29
N SER A 122 15.19 -16.33 8.11
CA SER A 122 15.53 -16.80 9.45
C SER A 122 15.89 -15.62 10.35
N ASP A 123 15.77 -15.76 11.65
CA ASP A 123 16.20 -14.78 12.64
C ASP A 123 17.36 -15.26 13.54
N ILE A 124 17.83 -16.49 13.34
CA ILE A 124 18.98 -17.04 14.07
C ILE A 124 20.29 -16.39 13.60
N GLN A 125 21.33 -16.41 14.43
CA GLN A 125 22.69 -16.00 14.04
C GLN A 125 22.79 -14.61 13.37
N GLY A 126 21.85 -13.70 13.65
CA GLY A 126 21.82 -12.35 13.09
C GLY A 126 21.08 -12.20 11.77
N TYR A 127 20.51 -13.26 11.18
CA TYR A 127 19.69 -13.17 9.96
C TYR A 127 18.43 -12.30 10.15
N GLY A 128 17.98 -12.11 11.40
CA GLY A 128 16.86 -11.23 11.74
C GLY A 128 17.23 -9.75 11.84
N ASN A 129 18.50 -9.38 11.66
CA ASN A 129 18.93 -7.99 11.67
C ASN A 129 18.68 -7.37 10.31
N VAL A 130 17.54 -6.66 10.20
CA VAL A 130 17.17 -5.91 9.03
C VAL A 130 17.86 -4.55 9.07
N GLU A 131 18.67 -4.24 8.07
CA GLU A 131 19.20 -2.89 7.92
C GLU A 131 18.25 -2.06 7.08
N TYR A 132 18.01 -0.82 7.49
CA TYR A 132 17.13 0.09 6.78
C TYR A 132 17.64 1.52 6.81
N ARG A 133 17.25 2.29 5.81
CA ARG A 133 17.52 3.71 5.68
C ARG A 133 16.25 4.41 5.19
N LEU A 134 15.84 5.45 5.90
CA LEU A 134 14.75 6.34 5.50
C LEU A 134 15.35 7.51 4.74
N ASP A 135 14.88 7.73 3.51
CA ASP A 135 15.37 8.77 2.60
C ASP A 135 16.92 8.92 2.62
N LYS A 136 17.41 10.05 3.12
CA LYS A 136 18.85 10.38 3.21
C LYS A 136 19.41 10.23 4.63
N GLU A 137 18.64 9.73 5.59
CA GLU A 137 19.10 9.53 6.97
C GLU A 137 20.25 8.52 7.07
N THR A 138 20.90 8.41 8.22
CA THR A 138 21.87 7.34 8.49
C THR A 138 21.15 5.99 8.56
N ALA A 139 21.74 4.96 7.94
CA ALA A 139 21.24 3.59 8.03
C ALA A 139 21.22 3.09 9.48
N ARG A 140 20.19 2.33 9.83
CA ARG A 140 19.97 1.74 11.16
C ARG A 140 19.69 0.25 11.02
N SER A 141 19.83 -0.48 12.11
CA SER A 141 19.42 -1.88 12.18
C SER A 141 18.18 -2.03 13.05
N GLN A 142 17.25 -2.87 12.61
CA GLN A 142 16.09 -3.30 13.36
C GLN A 142 16.13 -4.82 13.45
N ASN A 143 16.22 -5.34 14.67
CA ASN A 143 16.03 -6.77 14.89
C ASN A 143 14.54 -7.12 14.71
N MET A 144 14.28 -8.05 13.80
CA MET A 144 12.97 -8.60 13.45
C MET A 144 12.98 -10.11 13.62
N HIS A 145 11.81 -10.69 13.84
CA HIS A 145 11.64 -12.12 14.03
C HIS A 145 11.03 -12.77 12.81
N VAL A 146 11.44 -14.01 12.55
CA VAL A 146 10.91 -14.76 11.41
C VAL A 146 9.46 -15.18 11.66
N SER A 147 8.65 -15.21 10.60
CA SER A 147 7.31 -15.78 10.64
C SER A 147 7.34 -17.30 10.84
N SER A 148 6.23 -17.89 11.28
CA SER A 148 6.12 -19.33 11.56
C SER A 148 6.37 -20.23 10.35
N ASP A 149 6.19 -19.71 9.14
CA ASP A 149 6.40 -20.37 7.85
C ASP A 149 7.71 -19.95 7.15
N ASN A 150 8.56 -19.16 7.82
CA ASN A 150 9.83 -18.66 7.30
C ASN A 150 9.73 -17.80 6.03
N SER A 151 8.57 -17.21 5.74
CA SER A 151 8.35 -16.38 4.55
C SER A 151 8.54 -14.88 4.78
N ALA A 152 8.60 -14.43 6.03
CA ALA A 152 8.69 -13.01 6.39
C ALA A 152 9.60 -12.76 7.61
N LEU A 153 10.16 -11.55 7.67
CA LEU A 153 10.75 -10.98 8.89
C LEU A 153 9.86 -9.85 9.38
N GLY A 154 9.51 -9.84 10.66
CA GLY A 154 8.56 -8.86 11.18
C GLY A 154 8.75 -8.44 12.63
N LEU A 155 8.06 -7.35 12.96
CA LEU A 155 7.74 -6.92 14.31
C LEU A 155 6.29 -7.34 14.57
N TRP A 156 6.11 -8.29 15.49
CA TRP A 156 4.82 -8.96 15.69
C TRP A 156 3.99 -8.39 16.85
N SER A 157 4.48 -7.34 17.52
CA SER A 157 3.83 -6.72 18.68
C SER A 157 3.70 -5.22 18.52
N GLY A 158 2.56 -4.66 18.95
CA GLY A 158 2.28 -3.22 18.80
C GLY A 158 3.35 -2.31 19.41
N ASN A 159 3.88 -2.65 20.59
CA ASN A 159 4.93 -1.88 21.27
C ASN A 159 6.27 -1.81 20.50
N ARG A 160 6.51 -2.72 19.55
CA ARG A 160 7.68 -2.73 18.66
C ARG A 160 7.33 -2.11 17.30
N SER A 161 6.20 -2.52 16.74
CA SER A 161 5.75 -2.12 15.39
C SER A 161 5.38 -0.65 15.33
N ILE A 162 4.59 -0.14 16.29
CA ILE A 162 4.05 1.22 16.26
C ILE A 162 5.18 2.26 16.28
N PRO A 163 6.19 2.19 17.17
CA PRO A 163 7.32 3.12 17.11
C PRO A 163 8.16 3.00 15.85
N PHE A 164 8.26 1.81 15.24
CA PHE A 164 8.95 1.61 13.97
C PHE A 164 8.20 2.28 12.82
N ILE A 165 6.89 2.03 12.71
CA ILE A 165 6.01 2.61 11.70
C ILE A 165 5.96 4.13 11.81
N ARG A 166 5.85 4.69 13.02
CA ARG A 166 5.85 6.14 13.23
C ARG A 166 7.12 6.84 12.72
N ARG A 167 8.28 6.15 12.73
CA ARG A 167 9.52 6.70 12.14
C ARG A 167 9.44 6.81 10.62
N MET A 168 8.61 6.01 9.96
CA MET A 168 8.43 6.01 8.52
C MET A 168 7.53 7.16 8.05
N PHE A 169 6.80 7.82 8.96
CA PHE A 169 5.98 8.98 8.59
C PHE A 169 6.87 10.11 8.05
N ASP A 170 6.30 10.93 7.17
CA ASP A 170 6.96 12.04 6.46
C ASP A 170 8.19 11.69 5.61
N ASN A 171 8.49 10.41 5.41
CA ASN A 171 9.54 9.95 4.51
C ASN A 171 8.95 9.48 3.18
N ASP A 172 9.70 9.64 2.09
CA ASP A 172 9.26 9.25 0.76
C ASP A 172 9.58 7.77 0.47
N GLN A 173 10.72 7.27 0.95
CA GLN A 173 11.20 5.92 0.67
C GLN A 173 11.96 5.27 1.83
N MET A 174 11.90 3.94 1.90
CA MET A 174 12.69 3.12 2.81
C MET A 174 13.52 2.11 2.03
N LEU A 175 14.84 2.30 2.02
CA LEU A 175 15.79 1.28 1.54
C LEU A 175 15.97 0.23 2.64
N VAL A 176 15.90 -1.03 2.27
CA VAL A 176 16.01 -2.18 3.18
C VAL A 176 17.06 -3.14 2.64
N ARG A 177 17.89 -3.70 3.53
CA ARG A 177 18.81 -4.78 3.25
C ARG A 177 18.52 -5.97 4.18
N ILE A 178 18.19 -7.11 3.59
CA ILE A 178 17.88 -8.36 4.29
C ILE A 178 18.68 -9.49 3.64
N THR A 179 19.22 -10.40 4.44
CA THR A 179 19.90 -11.59 3.94
C THR A 179 18.97 -12.80 4.12
N PRO A 180 18.46 -13.42 3.04
CA PRO A 180 17.79 -14.70 3.13
C PRO A 180 18.70 -15.79 3.71
N TYR A 181 18.11 -16.82 4.31
CA TYR A 181 18.88 -17.94 4.85
C TYR A 181 19.63 -18.65 3.71
N ASN A 182 20.94 -18.83 3.86
CA ASN A 182 21.84 -19.37 2.84
C ASN A 182 21.82 -18.61 1.49
N GLY A 183 21.36 -17.36 1.49
CA GLY A 183 21.34 -16.49 0.32
C GLY A 183 22.32 -15.32 0.42
N ASN A 184 22.40 -14.53 -0.64
CA ASN A 184 23.12 -13.26 -0.63
C ASN A 184 22.23 -12.13 -0.10
N PRO A 185 22.79 -11.07 0.51
CA PRO A 185 22.01 -9.89 0.90
C PRO A 185 21.24 -9.30 -0.29
N ILE A 186 19.95 -9.07 -0.09
CA ILE A 186 19.04 -8.45 -1.03
C ILE A 186 18.77 -7.03 -0.55
N MET A 187 18.80 -6.07 -1.46
CA MET A 187 18.46 -4.67 -1.21
C MET A 187 17.25 -4.27 -2.04
N VAL A 188 16.25 -3.66 -1.40
CA VAL A 188 15.02 -3.19 -2.02
C VAL A 188 14.58 -1.87 -1.42
N THR A 189 13.89 -1.07 -2.20
CA THR A 189 13.37 0.24 -1.84
C THR A 189 11.85 0.20 -1.83
N PHE A 190 11.22 0.52 -0.71
CA PHE A 190 9.78 0.66 -0.60
C PHE A 190 9.37 2.14 -0.74
N PRO A 191 8.43 2.49 -1.64
CA PRO A 191 7.85 3.83 -1.73
C PRO A 191 6.83 4.03 -0.59
N ILE A 192 7.26 4.66 0.50
CA ILE A 192 6.44 4.80 1.73
C ILE A 192 5.73 6.13 1.83
N LYS A 193 5.86 7.00 0.82
CA LYS A 193 5.22 8.30 0.76
C LYS A 193 3.71 8.19 1.02
N GLY A 194 3.20 9.09 1.86
CA GLY A 194 1.76 9.15 2.18
C GLY A 194 1.29 8.10 3.18
N LEU A 195 2.20 7.32 3.78
CA LEU A 195 1.88 6.31 4.80
C LEU A 195 1.03 6.88 5.95
N GLU A 196 1.32 8.09 6.44
CA GLU A 196 0.56 8.67 7.57
C GLU A 196 -0.92 8.86 7.24
N LYS A 197 -1.24 9.21 5.99
CA LYS A 197 -2.62 9.30 5.52
C LYS A 197 -3.21 7.91 5.30
N ALA A 198 -2.44 7.00 4.68
CA ALA A 198 -2.90 5.68 4.32
C ALA A 198 -3.22 4.80 5.55
N ILE A 199 -2.49 4.97 6.65
CA ILE A 199 -2.61 4.12 7.85
C ILE A 199 -3.78 4.46 8.77
N GLN A 200 -4.56 5.52 8.50
CA GLN A 200 -5.63 5.95 9.40
C GLN A 200 -6.65 4.86 9.74
N PRO A 201 -7.19 4.06 8.79
CA PRO A 201 -8.14 3.00 9.12
C PRO A 201 -7.53 1.92 10.04
N LEU A 202 -6.24 1.64 9.88
CA LEU A 202 -5.51 0.67 10.70
C LEU A 202 -5.34 1.20 12.13
N ARG A 203 -5.01 2.49 12.27
CA ARG A 203 -4.86 3.17 13.56
C ARG A 203 -6.18 3.22 14.33
N GLU A 204 -7.29 3.44 13.64
CA GLU A 204 -8.63 3.38 14.23
C GLU A 204 -8.95 1.96 14.74
N ALA A 205 -8.68 0.94 13.93
CA ALA A 205 -8.94 -0.47 14.27
C ALA A 205 -8.10 -0.99 15.45
N CYS A 206 -6.86 -0.50 15.60
CA CYS A 206 -5.93 -0.91 16.67
C CYS A 206 -5.73 0.15 17.77
N HIS A 207 -6.50 1.24 17.72
CA HIS A 207 -6.57 2.29 18.73
C HIS A 207 -5.24 2.99 19.11
N TRP A 208 -4.47 3.52 18.13
CA TRP A 208 -3.19 4.22 18.40
C TRP A 208 -2.82 5.38 17.47
#